data_AF-A0A848CWT2-F1
#
_entry.id   AF-A0A848CWT2-F1
#
_cell.length_a   1.000
_cell.length_b   1.000
_cell.length_c   1.000
_cell.angle_alpha   90.00
_cell.angle_beta   90.00
_cell.angle_gamma   90.00
#
_symmetry.space_group_name_H-M   'P 1'
#
loop_
_entity.id
_entity.type
_entity.pdbx_description
1 polymer ?
#
loop_
_entity_poly.entity_id
_entity_poly.type
_entity_poly.pdbx_seq_one_letter_code
_entity_poly.pdbx_strand_id
1 'polypeptide(L)'
;MSVKLAFAYLTSTDKHPSSGSLVHIAERTYREFEYLCPLCKTKVIPKKGAKRQHHFAHMPESKCSASEETILHFNAKHFLQKCIQEKSELNFRVPGELMGMNINKL
;
A
#
# COMPACT_ATOMS: atom_id res chain seq x y z
N MET A 1 -6.08 -6.24 16.54
CA MET A 1 -6.56 -6.12 15.15
C MET A 1 -5.33 -6.19 14.24
N SER A 2 -5.26 -7.14 13.31
CA SER A 2 -4.05 -7.30 12.46
C SER A 2 -4.10 -6.31 11.30
N VAL A 3 -3.22 -5.31 11.34
CA VAL A 3 -3.05 -4.28 10.31
C VAL A 3 -2.58 -4.91 9.00
N LYS A 4 -3.31 -4.66 7.90
CA LYS A 4 -2.99 -5.12 6.54
C LYS A 4 -2.51 -3.95 5.70
N LEU A 5 -1.30 -4.07 5.14
CA LEU A 5 -0.68 -3.01 4.33
C LEU A 5 -0.62 -3.44 2.86
N ALA A 6 -0.87 -2.51 1.94
CA ALA A 6 -0.65 -2.75 0.51
C ALA A 6 0.80 -2.46 0.10
N PHE A 7 1.51 -1.63 0.86
CA PHE A 7 2.88 -1.20 0.58
C PHE A 7 3.83 -1.50 1.74
N ALA A 8 5.11 -1.69 1.43
CA ALA A 8 6.20 -1.80 2.39
C ALA A 8 7.49 -1.21 1.81
N TYR A 9 8.42 -0.78 2.67
CA TYR A 9 9.77 -0.45 2.22
C TYR A 9 10.60 -1.72 2.06
N LEU A 10 11.30 -1.86 0.94
CA LEU A 10 12.27 -2.93 0.73
C LEU A 10 13.57 -2.58 1.46
N THR A 11 14.08 -3.49 2.28
CA THR A 11 15.42 -3.38 2.87
C THR A 11 16.25 -4.57 2.46
N SER A 12 17.45 -4.30 1.94
CA SER A 12 18.39 -5.34 1.53
C SER A 12 19.53 -5.47 2.54
N THR A 13 19.95 -6.71 2.82
CA THR A 13 21.17 -7.02 3.57
C THR A 13 22.42 -6.65 2.78
N ASP A 14 22.34 -6.76 1.45
CA ASP A 14 23.41 -6.48 0.50
C ASP A 14 22.93 -5.40 -0.47
N LYS A 15 23.66 -4.31 -0.64
CA LYS A 15 23.30 -3.07 -1.39
C LYS A 15 22.50 -3.29 -2.70
N HIS A 16 21.20 -3.58 -2.59
CA HIS A 16 20.31 -3.74 -3.72
C HIS A 16 19.94 -2.34 -4.20
N PRO A 17 19.92 -2.07 -5.52
CA PRO A 17 19.65 -0.74 -6.07
C PRO A 17 18.29 -0.16 -5.67
N SER A 18 17.36 -1.00 -5.20
CA SER A 18 16.03 -0.60 -4.71
C SER A 18 15.87 -0.66 -3.18
N SER A 19 16.97 -0.73 -2.43
CA SER A 19 16.92 -0.60 -0.96
C SER A 19 16.37 0.79 -0.59
N GLY A 20 15.39 0.82 0.31
CA GLY A 20 14.66 2.05 0.68
C GLY A 20 13.52 2.41 -0.27
N SER A 21 13.30 1.66 -1.35
CA SER A 21 12.15 1.88 -2.25
C SER A 21 10.85 1.37 -1.62
N LEU A 22 9.77 2.12 -1.83
CA LEU A 22 8.42 1.71 -1.48
C LEU A 22 7.89 0.75 -2.55
N VAL A 23 7.50 -0.45 -2.17
CA VAL A 23 7.02 -1.49 -3.07
C VAL A 23 5.56 -1.83 -2.78
N HIS A 24 4.79 -2.11 -3.83
CA HIS A 24 3.40 -2.56 -3.71
C HIS A 24 3.33 -4.09 -3.65
N ILE A 25 2.40 -4.64 -2.88
CA ILE A 25 2.26 -6.10 -2.70
C ILE A 25 1.94 -6.85 -4.00
N ALA A 26 1.37 -6.19 -5.01
CA ALA A 26 1.15 -6.80 -6.32
C ALA A 26 2.45 -7.06 -7.10
N GLU A 27 3.51 -6.29 -6.83
CA GLU A 27 4.81 -6.45 -7.47
C GLU A 27 5.51 -7.72 -6.97
N ARG A 28 6.56 -8.17 -7.66
CA ARG A 28 7.30 -9.36 -7.25
C ARG A 28 7.96 -9.13 -5.88
N THR A 29 7.66 -10.01 -4.93
CA THR A 29 8.22 -10.00 -3.58
C THR A 29 9.12 -11.22 -3.45
N TYR A 30 10.29 -11.06 -2.84
CA TYR A 30 11.25 -12.14 -2.66
C TYR A 30 11.43 -12.45 -1.17
N ARG A 31 11.85 -13.68 -0.84
CA ARG A 31 11.92 -14.13 0.56
C ARG A 31 13.22 -13.69 1.23
N GLU A 32 14.25 -13.46 0.43
CA GLU A 32 15.57 -12.99 0.82
C GLU A 32 15.59 -11.51 1.23
N PHE A 33 14.56 -10.73 0.86
CA PHE A 33 14.45 -9.34 1.28
C PHE A 33 13.64 -9.19 2.56
N GLU A 34 14.02 -8.19 3.33
CA GLU A 34 13.20 -7.71 4.43
C GLU A 34 12.28 -6.58 3.95
N TYR A 35 11.10 -6.54 4.55
CA TYR A 35 10.08 -5.53 4.25
C TYR A 35 9.72 -4.82 5.54
N LEU A 36 9.72 -3.50 5.52
CA LEU A 36 9.38 -2.67 6.66
C LEU A 36 8.05 -1.96 6.46
N CYS A 37 7.24 -1.93 7.52
CA CYS A 37 6.03 -1.13 7.57
C CYS A 37 6.38 0.36 7.29
N PRO A 38 5.66 1.05 6.40
CA PRO A 38 5.97 2.43 6.10
C PRO A 38 5.70 3.39 7.27
N LEU A 39 4.87 2.96 8.23
CA LEU A 39 4.41 3.78 9.35
C LEU A 39 5.25 3.57 10.61
N CYS A 40 5.37 2.33 11.09
CA CYS A 40 6.12 2.03 12.32
C CYS A 40 7.56 1.51 12.09
N LYS A 41 7.96 1.32 10.82
CA LYS A 41 9.28 0.82 10.41
C LYS A 41 9.66 -0.57 10.93
N THR A 42 8.72 -1.31 11.54
CA THR A 42 8.95 -2.70 11.96
C THR A 42 8.77 -3.68 10.81
N LYS A 43 9.35 -4.88 10.94
CA LYS A 43 9.30 -5.93 9.92
C LYS A 43 7.87 -6.40 9.65
N VAL A 44 7.56 -6.58 8.37
CA VAL A 44 6.29 -7.11 7.88
C VAL A 44 6.53 -8.27 6.92
N ILE A 45 5.59 -9.21 6.86
CA ILE A 45 5.66 -10.40 6.01
C ILE A 45 4.73 -10.23 4.79
N PRO A 46 5.21 -10.41 3.55
CA PRO A 46 4.32 -10.50 2.40
C PRO A 46 3.45 -11.76 2.49
N LYS A 47 2.13 -11.60 2.45
CA LYS A 47 1.14 -12.68 2.39
C LYS A 47 0.51 -12.70 1.02
N LYS A 48 0.94 -13.65 0.18
CA LYS A 48 0.38 -13.92 -1.15
C LYS A 48 -0.19 -15.32 -1.18
N GLY A 49 -1.49 -15.44 -1.36
CA GLY A 49 -2.18 -16.73 -1.39
C GLY A 49 -3.53 -16.58 -2.07
N ALA A 50 -4.07 -17.66 -2.62
CA ALA A 50 -5.24 -17.61 -3.51
C ALA A 50 -6.55 -17.21 -2.82
N LYS A 51 -6.66 -17.35 -1.50
CA LYS A 51 -7.93 -17.17 -0.77
C LYS A 51 -8.16 -15.76 -0.25
N ARG A 52 -7.10 -15.02 0.08
CA ARG A 52 -7.18 -13.71 0.75
C ARG A 52 -6.46 -12.68 -0.09
N GLN A 53 -6.95 -11.45 -0.09
CA GLN A 53 -6.26 -10.33 -0.72
C GLN A 53 -4.81 -10.28 -0.28
N HIS A 54 -3.91 -10.06 -1.24
CA HIS A 54 -2.49 -9.95 -0.95
C HIS A 54 -2.25 -8.71 -0.08
N HIS A 55 -1.45 -8.88 0.97
CA HIS A 55 -1.07 -7.77 1.86
C HIS A 55 0.26 -8.08 2.54
N PHE A 56 0.91 -7.05 3.07
CA PHE A 56 1.94 -7.21 4.09
C PHE A 56 1.29 -7.26 5.47
N ALA A 57 1.69 -8.24 6.28
CA ALA A 57 1.18 -8.46 7.61
C ALA A 57 2.25 -8.19 8.66
N HIS A 58 1.90 -7.49 9.73
CA HIS A 58 2.75 -7.37 10.91
C HIS A 58 2.86 -8.71 11.66
N MET A 59 3.95 -8.88 12.41
CA MET A 59 4.05 -9.94 13.40
C MET A 59 3.01 -9.74 14.52
N PRO A 60 2.53 -10.82 15.17
CA PRO A 60 1.52 -10.73 16.24
C PRO A 60 1.88 -9.76 17.37
N GLU A 61 3.15 -9.67 17.73
CA GLU A 61 3.70 -8.80 18.78
C GLU A 61 3.95 -7.35 18.36
N SER A 62 3.63 -6.98 17.11
CA SER A 62 3.81 -5.60 16.64
C SER A 62 2.87 -4.63 17.35
N LYS A 63 3.44 -3.52 17.82
CA LYS A 63 2.70 -2.41 18.47
C LYS A 63 2.42 -1.27 17.50
N CYS A 64 2.20 -1.57 16.21
CA CYS A 64 1.90 -0.54 15.21
C CYS A 64 0.60 0.19 15.57
N SER A 65 0.69 1.50 15.85
CA SER A 65 -0.44 2.36 16.21
C SER A 65 -1.22 2.90 15.01
N ALA A 66 -0.90 2.44 13.79
CA ALA A 66 -1.56 2.88 12.58
C ALA A 66 -3.04 2.50 12.59
N SER A 67 -3.91 3.51 12.52
CA SER A 67 -5.34 3.29 12.32
C SER A 67 -5.62 2.82 10.89
N GLU A 68 -6.76 2.15 10.71
CA GLU A 68 -7.22 1.72 9.38
C GLU A 68 -7.34 2.90 8.40
N GLU A 69 -7.84 4.04 8.87
CA GLU A 69 -7.92 5.28 8.09
C GLU A 69 -6.53 5.78 7.66
N THR A 70 -5.56 5.78 8.57
CA THR A 70 -4.18 6.20 8.25
C THR A 70 -3.61 5.35 7.12
N ILE A 71 -3.86 4.03 7.18
CA ILE A 71 -3.39 3.07 6.19
C ILE A 71 -4.12 3.26 4.86
N LEU A 72 -5.44 3.48 4.90
CA LEU A 72 -6.24 3.73 3.71
C LEU A 72 -5.74 4.98 2.99
N HIS A 73 -5.55 6.08 3.71
CA HIS A 73 -5.02 7.33 3.16
C HIS A 73 -3.60 7.16 2.61
N PHE A 74 -2.73 6.46 3.33
CA PHE A 74 -1.37 6.17 2.86
C PHE A 74 -1.41 5.38 1.54
N ASN A 75 -2.17 4.29 1.50
CA ASN A 75 -2.29 3.44 0.31
C ASN A 75 -2.86 4.23 -0.88
N ALA A 76 -3.90 5.04 -0.67
CA ALA A 76 -4.52 5.85 -1.72
C ALA A 76 -3.54 6.85 -2.32
N LYS A 77 -2.82 7.61 -1.48
CA LYS A 77 -1.82 8.60 -1.95
C LYS A 77 -0.74 7.97 -2.81
N HIS A 78 -0.18 6.84 -2.36
CA HIS A 78 0.91 6.17 -3.10
C HIS A 78 0.43 5.43 -4.34
N PHE A 79 -0.79 4.89 -4.33
CA PHE A 79 -1.42 4.36 -5.53
C PHE A 79 -1.62 5.44 -6.59
N LEU A 80 -2.19 6.60 -6.22
CA LEU A 80 -2.35 7.75 -7.11
C LEU A 80 -1.01 8.22 -7.69
N GLN A 81 0.01 8.36 -6.83
CA GLN A 81 1.35 8.72 -7.25
C GLN A 81 1.89 7.76 -8.32
N LYS A 82 1.76 6.44 -8.10
CA LYS A 82 2.19 5.42 -9.05
C LYS A 82 1.45 5.56 -10.39
N CYS A 83 0.13 5.69 -10.37
CA CYS A 83 -0.66 5.85 -11.59
C CYS A 83 -0.30 7.12 -12.37
N ILE A 84 -0.03 8.24 -11.69
CA ILE A 84 0.43 9.48 -12.32
C ILE A 84 1.78 9.28 -13.01
N GLN A 85 2.74 8.64 -12.33
CA GLN A 85 4.07 8.36 -12.87
C GLN A 85 4.02 7.44 -14.09
N GLU A 86 3.15 6.43 -14.05
CA GLU A 86 2.93 5.48 -15.15
C GLU A 86 2.04 6.03 -16.26
N LYS A 87 1.49 7.25 -16.10
CA LYS A 87 0.50 7.86 -17.02
C LYS A 87 -0.71 6.96 -17.27
N SER A 88 -1.12 6.23 -16.24
CA SER A 88 -2.24 5.30 -16.28
C SER A 88 -3.58 6.05 -16.24
N GLU A 89 -4.55 5.61 -17.04
CA GLU A 89 -5.91 6.13 -16.94
C GLU A 89 -6.54 5.74 -15.60
N LEU A 90 -7.04 6.73 -14.86
CA LEU A 90 -7.70 6.55 -13.58
C LEU A 90 -9.19 6.83 -13.72
N ASN A 91 -10.00 5.79 -13.54
CA ASN A 91 -11.45 5.90 -13.57
C ASN A 91 -12.00 5.85 -12.14
N PHE A 92 -12.43 6.99 -11.62
CA PHE A 92 -13.12 7.06 -10.33
C PHE A 92 -14.63 7.08 -10.53
N ARG A 93 -15.31 6.13 -9.90
CA ARG A 93 -16.76 6.20 -9.73
C ARG A 93 -17.04 7.00 -8.48
N VAL A 94 -17.45 8.25 -8.67
CA VAL A 94 -17.82 9.13 -7.56
C VAL A 94 -19.34 9.26 -7.55
N PRO A 95 -20.02 8.96 -6.42
CA PRO A 95 -21.43 9.27 -6.25
C PRO A 95 -21.72 10.73 -6.59
N GLY A 96 -22.74 10.99 -7.41
CA GLY A 96 -23.05 12.33 -7.91
C GLY A 96 -23.37 13.32 -6.78
N GLU A 97 -23.86 12.83 -5.65
CA GLU A 97 -24.18 13.60 -4.45
C GLU A 97 -22.93 14.25 -3.82
N LEU A 98 -21.75 13.65 -4.01
CA LEU A 98 -20.48 14.16 -3.47
C LEU A 98 -19.82 15.20 -4.38
N MET A 99 -20.27 15.32 -5.63
CA MET A 99 -19.62 16.19 -6.62
C MET A 99 -20.02 17.67 -6.51
N GLY A 100 -20.97 18.04 -5.64
CA GLY A 100 -21.36 19.44 -5.38
C GLY A 100 -21.85 20.24 -6.60
N MET A 101 -21.87 19.64 -7.79
CA MET A 101 -22.26 20.23 -9.05
C MET A 101 -23.62 19.64 -9.44
N ASN A 102 -24.58 20.53 -9.72
CA ASN A 102 -25.87 20.14 -10.25
C ASN A 102 -25.66 19.56 -11.67
N ILE A 103 -25.66 18.23 -11.77
CA ILE A 103 -25.42 17.47 -13.01
C ILE A 103 -26.52 17.72 -14.07
N ASN A 104 -27.63 18.40 -13.73
CA ASN A 104 -28.69 18.74 -14.68
C ASN A 104 -28.35 19.90 -15.64
N LYS A 105 -27.07 20.12 -15.96
CA LYS A 105 -26.61 21.17 -16.90
C LYS A 105 -25.55 20.69 -17.91
N LEU A 106 -25.48 19.38 -18.15
CA LEU A 106 -24.72 18.81 -19.28
C LEU A 106 -25.67 18.40 -20.41
#